data_AF-A0A964PSJ8-F1
#
_entry.id   AF-A0A964PSJ8-F1
#
_cell.length_a   1.000
_cell.length_b   1.000
_cell.length_c   1.000
_cell.angle_alpha   90.00
_cell.angle_beta   90.00
_cell.angle_gamma   90.00
#
_symmetry.space_group_name_H-M   'P 1'
#
loop_
_entity.id
_entity.type
_entity.pdbx_description
1 polymer ?
#
loop_
_entity_poly.entity_id
_entity_poly.type
_entity_poly.pdbx_seq_one_letter_code
_entity_poly.pdbx_strand_id
1 'polypeptide(L)'
;MDSGRAFYAGLLEALTSVMGSAKGYLRDHGPRVAMLSSHLGRELGLSKAQCSELFFGGILSDMGMVGLAEDAWENPTPALSADVRERVQRHPQRSEERVRGVPHLQDLAPLLRHHHEWWDGSGYSDGLTGEGIALGARVLRLADTVAALGQKRPHRGALGPEAITEVVQAGLGKEFAPDVGECFLTLQRAGSLPLFDKESYRHTVMRAAESLLPEEVSPLSTSQLLTIIANLIDAKDPYTAGHSRRVAVLSVAVAEQFDLDAHTRSALWAGGYLHDLGKLAVPLRVLAKSGRLTEEEFAFIRAHPSDGAEILEGIPTLQHLTTGVRYHHEKWDGSGYPEGLSGDSIPLVAQIMAVCDAYDAMTSTRAYRNSRDPEFARGEVAKESGTQFGPLAAEAFLRVPEKIFENLQAQRLDLNR
;
A
#
# COMPACT_ATOMS: atom_id res chain seq x y z
N MET A 1 -9.93 -3.85 24.24
CA MET A 1 -8.83 -4.66 23.66
C MET A 1 -9.21 -5.22 22.29
N ASP A 2 -10.46 -5.62 22.05
CA ASP A 2 -10.91 -6.13 20.73
C ASP A 2 -10.92 -5.11 19.58
N SER A 3 -11.24 -3.83 19.84
CA SER A 3 -11.35 -2.81 18.78
C SER A 3 -10.03 -2.51 18.07
N GLY A 4 -8.91 -2.47 18.81
CA GLY A 4 -7.58 -2.19 18.23
C GLY A 4 -7.07 -3.33 17.35
N ARG A 5 -7.29 -4.58 17.77
CA ARG A 5 -6.95 -5.76 16.96
C ARG A 5 -7.81 -5.86 15.71
N ALA A 6 -9.11 -5.60 15.82
CA ALA A 6 -10.04 -5.58 14.69
C ALA A 6 -9.69 -4.49 13.67
N PHE A 7 -9.28 -3.31 14.14
CA PHE A 7 -8.82 -2.23 13.28
C PHE A 7 -7.50 -2.57 12.57
N TYR A 8 -6.52 -3.09 13.31
CA TYR A 8 -5.26 -3.59 12.74
C TYR A 8 -5.50 -4.65 11.66
N ALA A 9 -6.40 -5.60 11.97
CA ALA A 9 -6.80 -6.65 11.06
C ALA A 9 -7.40 -6.09 9.76
N GLY A 10 -8.29 -5.11 9.87
CA GLY A 10 -8.85 -4.41 8.72
C GLY A 10 -7.80 -3.69 7.87
N LEU A 11 -6.80 -3.06 8.50
CA LEU A 11 -5.71 -2.41 7.77
C LEU A 11 -4.82 -3.40 7.02
N LEU A 12 -4.54 -4.57 7.60
CA LEU A 12 -3.80 -5.62 6.90
C LEU A 12 -4.58 -6.12 5.67
N GLU A 13 -5.89 -6.28 5.82
CA GLU A 13 -6.80 -6.64 4.73
C GLU A 13 -6.85 -5.56 3.64
N ALA A 14 -6.86 -4.28 4.02
CA ALA A 14 -6.73 -3.17 3.08
C ALA A 14 -5.38 -3.22 2.35
N LEU A 15 -4.27 -3.38 3.06
CA LEU A 15 -2.93 -3.49 2.48
C LEU A 15 -2.83 -4.64 1.46
N THR A 16 -3.31 -5.84 1.82
CA THR A 16 -3.31 -6.98 0.89
C THR A 16 -4.18 -6.70 -0.35
N SER A 17 -5.31 -6.01 -0.18
CA SER A 17 -6.18 -5.61 -1.28
C SER A 17 -5.48 -4.59 -2.20
N VAL A 18 -4.79 -3.60 -1.64
CA VAL A 18 -3.96 -2.61 -2.36
C VAL A 18 -2.87 -3.28 -3.18
N MET A 19 -2.09 -4.14 -2.53
CA MET A 19 -1.01 -4.90 -3.18
C MET A 19 -1.54 -5.81 -4.28
N GLY A 20 -2.70 -6.42 -4.06
CA GLY A 20 -3.38 -7.24 -5.06
C GLY A 20 -3.84 -6.44 -6.28
N SER A 21 -4.51 -5.31 -6.07
CA SER A 21 -4.95 -4.43 -7.17
C SER A 21 -3.78 -3.94 -8.02
N ALA A 22 -2.64 -3.62 -7.40
CA ALA A 22 -1.42 -3.25 -8.12
C ALA A 22 -0.78 -4.40 -8.94
N LYS A 23 -1.19 -5.65 -8.70
CA LYS A 23 -0.72 -6.84 -9.41
C LYS A 23 -1.67 -7.33 -10.51
N GLY A 24 -2.78 -6.63 -10.76
CA GLY A 24 -3.76 -6.99 -11.78
C GLY A 24 -4.29 -8.42 -11.58
N TYR A 25 -4.04 -9.31 -12.54
CA TYR A 25 -4.49 -10.72 -12.48
C TYR A 25 -3.78 -11.58 -11.41
N LEU A 26 -2.69 -11.10 -10.81
CA LEU A 26 -2.00 -11.75 -9.69
C LEU A 26 -2.44 -11.17 -8.34
N ARG A 27 -3.73 -10.83 -8.23
CA ARG A 27 -4.32 -10.19 -7.03
C ARG A 27 -4.02 -10.93 -5.73
N ASP A 28 -4.01 -12.25 -5.78
CA ASP A 28 -3.85 -13.11 -4.60
C ASP A 28 -2.39 -13.51 -4.32
N HIS A 29 -1.44 -12.98 -5.11
CA HIS A 29 -0.08 -13.48 -5.10
C HIS A 29 0.64 -13.20 -3.78
N GLY A 30 0.66 -11.97 -3.29
CA GLY A 30 1.34 -11.62 -2.03
C GLY A 30 0.88 -12.49 -0.85
N PRO A 31 -0.45 -12.63 -0.63
CA PRO A 31 -1.01 -13.58 0.34
C PRO A 31 -0.50 -15.02 0.21
N ARG A 32 -0.42 -15.56 -1.02
CA ARG A 32 0.10 -16.92 -1.28
C ARG A 32 1.58 -17.04 -0.91
N VAL A 33 2.38 -16.04 -1.27
CA VAL A 33 3.80 -15.98 -0.93
C VAL A 33 3.97 -15.94 0.58
N ALA A 34 3.24 -15.06 1.28
CA ALA A 34 3.29 -14.90 2.73
C ALA A 34 2.97 -16.18 3.49
N MET A 35 1.92 -16.91 3.06
CA MET A 35 1.55 -18.18 3.68
C MET A 35 2.59 -19.27 3.46
N LEU A 36 3.07 -19.40 2.22
CA LEU A 36 4.05 -20.42 1.86
C LEU A 36 5.42 -20.14 2.49
N SER A 37 5.91 -18.90 2.43
CA SER A 37 7.20 -18.50 3.00
C SER A 37 7.23 -18.71 4.51
N SER A 38 6.18 -18.27 5.22
CA SER A 38 6.09 -18.44 6.67
C SER A 38 6.01 -19.93 7.06
N HIS A 39 5.29 -20.74 6.30
CA HIS A 39 5.21 -22.18 6.52
C HIS A 39 6.56 -22.87 6.28
N LEU A 40 7.23 -22.60 5.15
CA LEU A 40 8.58 -23.11 4.88
C LEU A 40 9.57 -22.69 5.97
N GLY A 41 9.49 -21.44 6.43
CA GLY A 41 10.33 -20.95 7.51
C GLY A 41 10.19 -21.77 8.79
N ARG A 42 8.96 -22.15 9.18
CA ARG A 42 8.72 -22.99 10.36
C ARG A 42 9.34 -24.38 10.20
N GLU A 43 9.16 -25.00 9.04
CA GLU A 43 9.70 -26.33 8.74
C GLU A 43 11.24 -26.33 8.67
N LEU A 44 11.84 -25.20 8.28
CA LEU A 44 13.28 -24.97 8.32
C LEU A 44 13.80 -24.59 9.73
N GLY A 45 12.95 -24.57 10.75
CA GLY A 45 13.32 -24.28 12.14
C GLY A 45 13.56 -22.80 12.45
N LEU A 46 13.04 -21.88 11.64
CA LEU A 46 13.12 -20.44 11.93
C LEU A 46 12.30 -20.07 13.17
N SER A 47 12.75 -19.03 13.87
CA SER A 47 12.02 -18.48 15.01
C SER A 47 10.67 -17.88 14.58
N LYS A 48 9.76 -17.73 15.54
CA LYS A 48 8.46 -17.08 15.29
C LYS A 48 8.61 -15.67 14.71
N ALA A 49 9.60 -14.91 15.17
CA ALA A 49 9.89 -13.56 14.66
C ALA A 49 10.30 -13.61 13.17
N GLN A 50 11.22 -14.51 12.80
CA GLN A 50 11.64 -14.69 11.40
C GLN A 50 10.50 -15.21 10.52
N CYS A 51 9.62 -16.06 11.02
CA CYS A 51 8.41 -16.48 10.30
C CYS A 51 7.39 -15.32 10.11
N SER A 52 7.36 -14.36 11.04
CA SER A 52 6.58 -13.12 10.93
C SER A 52 7.20 -12.21 9.85
N GLU A 53 8.52 -12.05 9.86
CA GLU A 53 9.25 -11.31 8.82
C GLU A 53 9.00 -11.89 7.43
N LEU A 54 9.03 -13.22 7.28
CA LEU A 54 8.71 -13.90 6.02
C LEU A 54 7.27 -13.69 5.57
N PHE A 55 6.32 -13.68 6.51
CA PHE A 55 4.91 -13.43 6.22
C PHE A 55 4.72 -12.00 5.67
N PHE A 56 5.21 -10.99 6.38
CA PHE A 56 5.11 -9.60 5.92
C PHE A 56 5.97 -9.34 4.68
N GLY A 57 7.13 -9.99 4.58
CA GLY A 57 7.98 -9.98 3.40
C GLY A 57 7.26 -10.50 2.16
N GLY A 58 6.44 -11.55 2.28
CA GLY A 58 5.61 -12.04 1.18
C GLY A 58 4.48 -11.11 0.76
N ILE A 59 3.95 -10.30 1.67
CA ILE A 59 2.96 -9.27 1.33
C ILE A 59 3.62 -8.07 0.63
N LEU A 60 4.82 -7.69 1.08
CA LEU A 60 5.49 -6.43 0.74
C LEU A 60 6.61 -6.55 -0.32
N SER A 61 7.05 -7.76 -0.68
CA SER A 61 8.16 -8.04 -1.61
C SER A 61 8.08 -7.24 -2.90
N ASP A 62 6.87 -7.15 -3.45
CA ASP A 62 6.60 -6.50 -4.73
C ASP A 62 6.04 -5.09 -4.59
N MET A 63 6.13 -4.47 -3.41
CA MET A 63 5.58 -3.13 -3.25
C MET A 63 6.22 -2.14 -4.22
N GLY A 64 7.50 -2.32 -4.57
CA GLY A 64 8.20 -1.57 -5.62
C GLY A 64 7.58 -1.70 -7.02
N MET A 65 6.67 -2.65 -7.25
CA MET A 65 5.91 -2.80 -8.50
C MET A 65 4.70 -1.87 -8.58
N VAL A 66 4.25 -1.28 -7.47
CA VAL A 66 3.15 -0.30 -7.50
C VAL A 66 3.53 0.87 -8.41
N GLY A 67 2.67 1.15 -9.38
CA GLY A 67 2.91 2.09 -10.46
C GLY A 67 3.42 1.48 -11.77
N LEU A 68 3.71 0.16 -11.83
CA LEU A 68 4.16 -0.53 -13.06
C LEU A 68 3.23 -1.67 -13.51
N ALA A 69 2.01 -1.73 -12.98
CA ALA A 69 1.08 -2.83 -13.23
C ALA A 69 0.81 -3.05 -14.74
N GLU A 70 0.55 -1.97 -15.47
CA GLU A 70 0.27 -1.97 -16.92
C GLU A 70 1.47 -2.51 -17.73
N ASP A 71 2.69 -2.13 -17.33
CA ASP A 71 3.94 -2.49 -18.00
C ASP A 71 4.35 -3.95 -17.76
N ALA A 72 4.10 -4.46 -16.55
CA ALA A 72 4.67 -5.71 -16.07
C ALA A 72 3.65 -6.83 -15.94
N TRP A 73 2.61 -6.58 -15.14
CA TRP A 73 1.63 -7.60 -14.83
C TRP A 73 0.63 -7.67 -15.96
N GLU A 74 -0.13 -6.64 -16.24
CA GLU A 74 -1.22 -6.62 -17.23
C GLU A 74 -0.75 -6.69 -18.70
N ASN A 75 0.56 -6.79 -18.93
CA ASN A 75 1.16 -6.80 -20.25
C ASN A 75 0.56 -7.92 -21.14
N PRO A 76 -0.05 -7.57 -22.29
CA PRO A 76 -0.66 -8.53 -23.22
C PRO A 76 0.38 -9.21 -24.13
N THR A 77 1.68 -9.03 -23.87
CA THR A 77 2.75 -9.75 -24.57
C THR A 77 3.63 -10.52 -23.58
N PRO A 78 4.21 -11.65 -23.99
CA PRO A 78 5.09 -12.44 -23.13
C PRO A 78 6.48 -11.83 -22.94
N ALA A 79 6.89 -10.86 -23.78
CA ALA A 79 8.21 -10.27 -23.75
C ALA A 79 8.14 -8.78 -23.39
N LEU A 80 8.75 -8.41 -22.25
CA LEU A 80 8.96 -7.03 -21.88
C LEU A 80 10.05 -6.41 -22.77
N SER A 81 9.84 -5.16 -23.22
CA SER A 81 10.90 -4.35 -23.84
C SER A 81 12.06 -4.16 -22.85
N ALA A 82 13.25 -3.82 -23.37
CA ALA A 82 14.45 -3.70 -22.54
C ALA A 82 14.29 -2.65 -21.43
N ASP A 83 13.69 -1.50 -21.74
CA ASP A 83 13.44 -0.42 -20.79
C ASP A 83 12.41 -0.82 -19.71
N VAL A 84 11.34 -1.50 -20.09
CA VAL A 84 10.33 -2.01 -19.14
C VAL A 84 10.95 -3.06 -18.23
N ARG A 85 11.72 -3.99 -18.81
CA ARG A 85 12.41 -5.04 -18.05
C ARG A 85 13.34 -4.45 -17.01
N GLU A 86 14.13 -3.45 -17.38
CA GLU A 86 15.03 -2.77 -16.44
C GLU A 86 14.26 -2.11 -15.29
N ARG A 87 13.15 -1.40 -15.57
CA ARG A 87 12.29 -0.83 -14.52
C ARG A 87 11.71 -1.90 -13.60
N VAL A 88 11.24 -3.01 -14.16
CA VAL A 88 10.70 -4.16 -13.39
C VAL A 88 11.78 -4.79 -12.53
N GLN A 89 12.99 -5.03 -13.05
CA GLN A 89 14.09 -5.62 -12.29
C GLN A 89 14.56 -4.75 -11.12
N ARG A 90 14.29 -3.45 -11.16
CA ARG A 90 14.58 -2.53 -10.04
C ARG A 90 13.52 -2.53 -8.93
N HIS A 91 12.49 -3.37 -9.01
CA HIS A 91 11.45 -3.39 -7.97
C HIS A 91 11.94 -3.85 -6.59
N PRO A 92 12.90 -4.77 -6.42
CA PRO A 92 13.38 -5.15 -5.09
C PRO A 92 14.04 -3.97 -4.37
N GLN A 93 14.83 -3.16 -5.09
CA GLN A 93 15.44 -1.94 -4.55
C GLN A 93 14.37 -0.91 -4.17
N ARG A 94 13.36 -0.71 -5.01
CA ARG A 94 12.26 0.20 -4.69
C ARG A 94 11.42 -0.28 -3.51
N SER A 95 11.22 -1.59 -3.37
CA SER A 95 10.57 -2.17 -2.20
C SER A 95 11.37 -1.88 -0.93
N GLU A 96 12.69 -2.08 -1.00
CA GLU A 96 13.62 -1.76 0.09
C GLU A 96 13.58 -0.28 0.51
N GLU A 97 13.69 0.63 -0.46
CA GLU A 97 13.62 2.08 -0.23
C GLU A 97 12.32 2.47 0.48
N ARG A 98 11.19 1.88 0.07
CA ARG A 98 9.87 2.15 0.65
C ARG A 98 9.71 1.64 2.07
N VAL A 99 10.30 0.50 2.44
CA VAL A 99 10.24 -0.01 3.82
C VAL A 99 11.25 0.66 4.75
N ARG A 100 12.43 1.07 4.26
CA ARG A 100 13.42 1.79 5.08
C ARG A 100 12.88 3.10 5.64
N GLY A 101 12.00 3.77 4.89
CA GLY A 101 11.31 4.99 5.32
C GLY A 101 10.24 4.78 6.41
N VAL A 102 9.93 3.53 6.77
CA VAL A 102 8.94 3.20 7.80
C VAL A 102 9.69 2.72 9.07
N PRO A 103 9.47 3.38 10.24
CA PRO A 103 10.11 2.96 11.49
C PRO A 103 9.91 1.47 11.77
N HIS A 104 10.93 0.80 12.33
CA HIS A 104 10.92 -0.61 12.73
C HIS A 104 10.72 -1.64 11.61
N LEU A 105 10.83 -1.26 10.34
CA LEU A 105 10.81 -2.20 9.19
C LEU A 105 12.13 -2.31 8.45
N GLN A 106 13.20 -1.75 9.01
CA GLN A 106 14.54 -1.86 8.46
C GLN A 106 14.98 -3.33 8.35
N ASP A 107 14.50 -4.19 9.24
CA ASP A 107 14.84 -5.62 9.27
C ASP A 107 14.24 -6.40 8.09
N LEU A 108 13.14 -5.90 7.49
CA LEU A 108 12.60 -6.47 6.26
C LEU A 108 13.40 -6.05 5.02
N ALA A 109 14.17 -4.95 5.08
CA ALA A 109 14.82 -4.35 3.92
C ALA A 109 15.73 -5.34 3.15
N PRO A 110 16.63 -6.11 3.80
CA PRO A 110 17.46 -7.10 3.10
C PRO A 110 16.61 -8.21 2.47
N LEU A 111 15.57 -8.66 3.19
CA LEU A 111 14.64 -9.67 2.70
C LEU A 111 13.96 -9.23 1.40
N LEU A 112 13.49 -7.96 1.33
CA LEU A 112 12.85 -7.42 0.13
C LEU A 112 13.85 -7.12 -0.98
N ARG A 113 15.07 -6.67 -0.66
CA ARG A 113 16.09 -6.36 -1.66
C ARG A 113 16.56 -7.61 -2.42
N HIS A 114 16.69 -8.73 -1.71
CA HIS A 114 17.38 -9.92 -2.20
C HIS A 114 16.47 -11.08 -2.60
N HIS A 115 15.14 -10.92 -2.56
CA HIS A 115 14.20 -12.01 -2.89
C HIS A 115 14.21 -12.46 -4.36
N HIS A 116 14.94 -11.77 -5.25
CA HIS A 116 15.17 -12.19 -6.64
C HIS A 116 16.61 -12.65 -6.90
N GLU A 117 17.46 -12.73 -5.87
CA GLU A 117 18.78 -13.35 -5.98
C GLU A 117 18.60 -14.85 -6.23
N TRP A 118 19.42 -15.40 -7.11
CA TRP A 118 19.38 -16.82 -7.45
C TRP A 118 20.61 -17.49 -6.86
N TRP A 119 20.47 -18.76 -6.47
CA TRP A 119 21.54 -19.51 -5.82
C TRP A 119 22.87 -19.48 -6.60
N ASP A 120 22.82 -19.50 -7.93
CA ASP A 120 23.99 -19.45 -8.83
C ASP A 120 24.54 -18.05 -9.12
N GLY A 121 23.90 -16.99 -8.60
CA GLY A 121 24.31 -15.59 -8.81
C GLY A 121 23.83 -14.96 -10.11
N SER A 122 23.03 -15.67 -10.92
CA SER A 122 22.42 -15.10 -12.13
C SER A 122 21.15 -14.28 -11.86
N GLY A 123 20.70 -14.26 -10.61
CA GLY A 123 19.59 -13.44 -10.13
C GLY A 123 19.98 -11.97 -9.98
N TYR A 124 19.07 -11.20 -9.39
CA TYR A 124 19.24 -9.76 -9.17
C TYR A 124 18.75 -9.42 -7.75
N SER A 125 19.28 -8.42 -7.08
CA SER A 125 19.81 -7.17 -7.64
C SER A 125 21.31 -6.92 -7.50
N ASP A 126 21.96 -7.61 -6.58
CA ASP A 126 23.34 -7.38 -6.17
C ASP A 126 24.28 -8.54 -6.59
N GLY A 127 23.73 -9.63 -7.15
CA GLY A 127 24.52 -10.76 -7.64
C GLY A 127 25.03 -11.65 -6.51
N LEU A 128 24.26 -11.76 -5.42
CA LEU A 128 24.58 -12.64 -4.30
C LEU A 128 24.45 -14.10 -4.73
N THR A 129 25.26 -14.97 -4.14
CA THR A 129 25.32 -16.41 -4.48
C THR A 129 25.28 -17.26 -3.22
N GLY A 130 24.72 -18.47 -3.33
CA GLY A 130 24.78 -19.49 -2.30
C GLY A 130 24.33 -18.99 -0.92
N GLU A 131 25.17 -19.29 0.09
CA GLU A 131 24.95 -18.87 1.47
C GLU A 131 25.16 -17.36 1.71
N GLY A 132 25.71 -16.63 0.73
CA GLY A 132 25.74 -15.17 0.74
C GLY A 132 24.35 -14.55 0.65
N ILE A 133 23.34 -15.33 0.22
CA ILE A 133 21.93 -14.92 0.23
C ILE A 133 21.33 -15.29 1.60
N ALA A 134 20.77 -14.30 2.30
CA ALA A 134 20.11 -14.53 3.59
C ALA A 134 19.02 -15.62 3.46
N LEU A 135 18.91 -16.49 4.46
CA LEU A 135 17.95 -17.62 4.43
C LEU A 135 16.51 -17.16 4.17
N GLY A 136 16.10 -16.05 4.77
CA GLY A 136 14.78 -15.48 4.52
C GLY A 136 14.54 -15.14 3.04
N ALA A 137 15.53 -14.53 2.37
CA ALA A 137 15.43 -14.18 0.94
C ALA A 137 15.39 -15.44 0.05
N ARG A 138 16.12 -16.49 0.42
CA ARG A 138 16.06 -17.80 -0.26
C ARG A 138 14.67 -18.44 -0.15
N VAL A 139 14.07 -18.40 1.04
CA VAL A 139 12.70 -18.87 1.29
C VAL A 139 11.69 -18.03 0.49
N LEU A 140 11.85 -16.71 0.50
CA LEU A 140 10.95 -15.80 -0.19
C LEU A 140 11.01 -15.95 -1.71
N ARG A 141 12.21 -16.15 -2.28
CA ARG A 141 12.41 -16.45 -3.71
C ARG A 141 11.64 -17.68 -4.16
N LEU A 142 11.76 -18.78 -3.41
CA LEU A 142 11.06 -20.02 -3.74
C LEU A 142 9.55 -19.84 -3.61
N ALA A 143 9.08 -19.19 -2.53
CA ALA A 143 7.66 -18.95 -2.31
C ALA A 143 7.05 -18.05 -3.41
N ASP A 144 7.75 -16.99 -3.82
CA ASP A 144 7.40 -16.11 -4.94
C ASP A 144 7.22 -16.92 -6.24
N THR A 145 8.24 -17.68 -6.64
CA THR A 145 8.18 -18.45 -7.89
C THR A 145 7.06 -19.49 -7.84
N VAL A 146 6.94 -20.28 -6.76
CA VAL A 146 5.88 -21.29 -6.62
C VAL A 146 4.49 -20.66 -6.69
N ALA A 147 4.27 -19.56 -5.94
CA ALA A 147 2.99 -18.86 -5.97
C ALA A 147 2.68 -18.31 -7.37
N ALA A 148 3.68 -17.77 -8.08
CA ALA A 148 3.54 -17.29 -9.44
C ALA A 148 3.28 -18.41 -10.45
N LEU A 149 3.84 -19.62 -10.27
CA LEU A 149 3.65 -20.78 -11.15
C LEU A 149 2.21 -21.32 -11.09
N GLY A 150 1.63 -21.37 -9.90
CA GLY A 150 0.26 -21.83 -9.67
C GLY A 150 -0.84 -20.83 -10.04
N GLN A 151 -0.51 -19.68 -10.63
CA GLN A 151 -1.48 -18.65 -11.01
C GLN A 151 -1.60 -18.49 -12.53
N LYS A 152 -2.83 -18.24 -12.99
CA LYS A 152 -3.14 -17.96 -14.39
C LYS A 152 -2.64 -16.56 -14.76
N ARG A 153 -2.02 -16.45 -15.93
CA ARG A 153 -1.58 -15.21 -16.58
C ARG A 153 -2.20 -15.12 -17.99
N PRO A 154 -2.24 -13.93 -18.62
CA PRO A 154 -2.78 -13.77 -19.97
C PRO A 154 -2.18 -14.74 -20.99
N HIS A 155 -0.88 -15.02 -20.89
CA HIS A 155 -0.14 -15.87 -21.85
C HIS A 155 0.23 -17.25 -21.32
N ARG A 156 -0.15 -17.57 -20.07
CA ARG A 156 0.27 -18.81 -19.41
C ARG A 156 -0.80 -19.31 -18.46
N GLY A 157 -1.18 -20.58 -18.60
CA GLY A 157 -2.01 -21.26 -17.62
C GLY A 157 -1.33 -21.38 -16.25
N ALA A 158 -2.14 -21.66 -15.22
CA ALA A 158 -1.63 -22.09 -13.93
C ALA A 158 -1.06 -23.51 -14.06
N LEU A 159 0.12 -23.73 -13.48
CA LEU A 159 0.70 -25.08 -13.41
C LEU A 159 0.07 -25.89 -12.28
N GLY A 160 -0.05 -27.19 -12.52
CA GLY A 160 -0.45 -28.15 -11.49
C GLY A 160 0.69 -28.50 -10.52
N PRO A 161 0.38 -29.15 -9.38
CA PRO A 161 1.34 -29.58 -8.36
C PRO A 161 2.58 -30.32 -8.91
N GLU A 162 2.38 -31.24 -9.86
CA GLU A 162 3.45 -32.05 -10.45
C GLU A 162 4.41 -31.21 -11.31
N ALA A 163 3.87 -30.39 -12.21
CA ALA A 163 4.68 -29.49 -13.04
C ALA A 163 5.45 -28.45 -12.19
N ILE A 164 4.87 -27.96 -11.09
CA ILE A 164 5.58 -27.10 -10.14
C ILE A 164 6.75 -27.85 -9.48
N THR A 165 6.53 -29.12 -9.11
CA THR A 165 7.56 -29.99 -8.53
C THR A 165 8.74 -30.14 -9.48
N GLU A 166 8.48 -30.41 -10.77
CA GLU A 166 9.50 -30.51 -11.82
C GLU A 166 10.30 -29.21 -11.97
N VAL A 167 9.63 -28.06 -11.98
CA VAL A 167 10.29 -26.75 -12.08
C VAL A 167 11.19 -26.49 -10.87
N VAL A 168 10.72 -26.78 -9.64
CA VAL A 168 11.53 -26.60 -8.44
C VAL A 168 12.73 -27.54 -8.44
N GLN A 169 12.55 -28.83 -8.78
CA GLN A 169 13.62 -29.81 -8.89
C GLN A 169 14.69 -29.38 -9.91
N ALA A 170 14.28 -28.95 -11.09
CA ALA A 170 15.20 -28.48 -12.14
C ALA A 170 15.93 -27.18 -11.76
N GLY A 171 15.36 -26.38 -10.85
CA GLY A 171 15.93 -25.13 -10.37
C GLY A 171 16.85 -25.26 -9.16
N LEU A 172 16.95 -26.43 -8.52
CA LEU A 172 17.82 -26.64 -7.34
C LEU A 172 19.29 -26.38 -7.67
N GLY A 173 19.96 -25.59 -6.82
CA GLY A 173 21.35 -25.22 -7.03
C GLY A 173 21.56 -24.21 -8.16
N LYS A 174 20.49 -23.73 -8.78
CA LYS A 174 20.49 -22.68 -9.81
C LYS A 174 19.69 -21.48 -9.36
N GLU A 175 18.37 -21.58 -9.43
CA GLU A 175 17.46 -20.54 -8.94
C GLU A 175 17.22 -20.70 -7.44
N PHE A 176 16.99 -21.93 -6.99
CA PHE A 176 16.59 -22.22 -5.62
C PHE A 176 17.74 -22.79 -4.80
N ALA A 177 17.82 -22.37 -3.54
CA ALA A 177 18.71 -22.96 -2.57
C ALA A 177 18.33 -24.44 -2.33
N PRO A 178 19.30 -25.39 -2.34
CA PRO A 178 19.01 -26.81 -2.21
C PRO A 178 18.21 -27.17 -0.94
N ASP A 179 18.58 -26.57 0.19
CA ASP A 179 17.93 -26.79 1.50
C ASP A 179 16.44 -26.36 1.50
N VAL A 180 16.16 -25.15 1.00
CA VAL A 180 14.79 -24.61 0.90
C VAL A 180 13.96 -25.40 -0.12
N GLY A 181 14.55 -25.74 -1.26
CA GLY A 181 13.88 -26.49 -2.32
C GLY A 181 13.51 -27.90 -1.90
N GLU A 182 14.41 -28.63 -1.23
CA GLU A 182 14.12 -29.97 -0.70
C GLU A 182 13.05 -29.94 0.41
N CYS A 183 13.04 -28.90 1.24
CA CYS A 183 11.97 -28.67 2.20
C CYS A 183 10.61 -28.55 1.50
N PHE A 184 10.50 -27.70 0.48
CA PHE A 184 9.27 -27.56 -0.30
C PHE A 184 8.83 -28.87 -0.94
N LEU A 185 9.74 -29.60 -1.60
CA LEU A 185 9.44 -30.85 -2.28
C LEU A 185 8.95 -31.92 -1.30
N THR A 186 9.51 -31.96 -0.09
CA THR A 186 9.08 -32.88 0.97
C THR A 186 7.66 -32.58 1.42
N LEU A 187 7.33 -31.31 1.68
CA LEU A 187 5.99 -30.90 2.08
C LEU A 187 4.96 -31.13 0.96
N GLN A 188 5.34 -30.89 -0.29
CA GLN A 188 4.50 -31.14 -1.46
C GLN A 188 4.16 -32.62 -1.60
N ARG A 189 5.15 -33.53 -1.47
CA ARG A 189 4.93 -34.98 -1.47
C ARG A 189 4.04 -35.44 -0.31
N ALA A 190 4.18 -34.81 0.85
CA ALA A 190 3.39 -35.11 2.03
C ALA A 190 1.98 -34.48 2.01
N GLY A 191 1.64 -33.67 1.00
CA GLY A 191 0.37 -32.93 0.96
C GLY A 191 0.22 -31.93 2.13
N SER A 192 1.32 -31.45 2.68
CA SER A 192 1.38 -30.62 3.90
C SER A 192 1.55 -29.13 3.60
N LEU A 193 1.54 -28.72 2.33
CA LEU A 193 1.58 -27.30 1.96
C LEU A 193 0.31 -26.57 2.42
N PRO A 194 0.42 -25.26 2.73
CA PRO A 194 -0.73 -24.46 3.10
C PRO A 194 -1.76 -24.40 1.95
N LEU A 195 -3.03 -24.67 2.28
CA LEU A 195 -4.14 -24.50 1.35
C LEU A 195 -4.44 -23.02 1.16
N PHE A 196 -4.61 -22.59 -0.09
CA PHE A 196 -5.09 -21.27 -0.44
C PHE A 196 -6.45 -21.36 -1.11
N ASP A 197 -7.49 -20.95 -0.40
CA ASP A 197 -8.85 -20.85 -0.92
C ASP A 197 -9.17 -19.40 -1.29
N LYS A 198 -9.58 -19.16 -2.53
CA LYS A 198 -9.91 -17.80 -3.01
C LYS A 198 -11.15 -17.21 -2.36
N GLU A 199 -12.08 -18.03 -1.89
CA GLU A 199 -13.32 -17.53 -1.27
C GLU A 199 -13.10 -17.15 0.20
N SER A 200 -12.15 -17.81 0.88
CA SER A 200 -11.84 -17.58 2.29
C SER A 200 -10.41 -17.11 2.58
N TYR A 201 -9.60 -16.74 1.57
CA TYR A 201 -8.20 -16.39 1.82
C TYR A 201 -8.07 -15.17 2.73
N ARG A 202 -9.02 -14.23 2.69
CA ARG A 202 -9.06 -13.09 3.62
C ARG A 202 -9.04 -13.61 5.06
N HIS A 203 -9.98 -14.49 5.41
CA HIS A 203 -9.99 -15.15 6.70
C HIS A 203 -8.74 -16.01 6.98
N THR A 204 -8.17 -16.65 5.96
CA THR A 204 -7.00 -17.53 6.11
C THR A 204 -5.72 -16.75 6.37
N VAL A 205 -5.49 -15.66 5.64
CA VAL A 205 -4.38 -14.71 5.83
C VAL A 205 -4.51 -14.04 7.19
N MET A 206 -5.74 -13.64 7.56
CA MET A 206 -5.99 -13.02 8.87
C MET A 206 -5.76 -14.01 10.01
N ARG A 207 -6.21 -15.26 9.92
CA ARG A 207 -5.89 -16.31 10.91
C ARG A 207 -4.40 -16.62 10.98
N ALA A 208 -3.73 -16.68 9.82
CA ALA A 208 -2.29 -16.89 9.76
C ALA A 208 -1.56 -15.73 10.45
N ALA A 209 -1.95 -14.49 10.15
CA ALA A 209 -1.47 -13.31 10.84
C ALA A 209 -1.74 -13.43 12.35
N GLU A 210 -2.98 -13.61 12.80
CA GLU A 210 -3.35 -13.76 14.22
C GLU A 210 -2.52 -14.82 14.95
N SER A 211 -2.25 -15.98 14.33
CA SER A 211 -1.43 -17.04 14.91
C SER A 211 0.06 -16.65 15.06
N LEU A 212 0.54 -15.79 14.15
CA LEU A 212 1.88 -15.20 14.16
C LEU A 212 1.95 -13.96 15.07
N LEU A 213 0.80 -13.38 15.43
CA LEU A 213 0.60 -12.14 16.19
C LEU A 213 0.06 -12.34 17.64
N PRO A 214 0.65 -13.16 18.54
CA PRO A 214 0.52 -12.81 19.95
C PRO A 214 1.16 -11.43 20.13
N GLU A 215 0.66 -10.65 21.09
CA GLU A 215 0.80 -9.18 21.29
C GLU A 215 2.21 -8.55 21.21
N GLU A 216 3.26 -9.34 20.95
CA GLU A 216 4.67 -8.97 20.95
C GLU A 216 5.41 -9.28 19.63
N VAL A 217 4.76 -9.88 18.61
CA VAL A 217 5.48 -10.43 17.40
C VAL A 217 4.99 -9.89 16.05
N SER A 218 4.13 -8.85 16.05
CA SER A 218 3.93 -8.05 14.83
C SER A 218 5.12 -7.11 14.64
N PRO A 219 5.86 -7.14 13.52
CA PRO A 219 6.78 -6.05 13.21
C PRO A 219 6.04 -4.74 12.89
N LEU A 220 4.73 -4.81 12.65
CA LEU A 220 3.91 -3.68 12.24
C LEU A 220 2.91 -3.27 13.32
N SER A 221 2.96 -2.00 13.71
CA SER A 221 1.90 -1.27 14.40
C SER A 221 0.86 -0.75 13.42
N THR A 222 -0.31 -0.36 13.93
CA THR A 222 -1.37 0.33 13.18
C THR A 222 -0.84 1.54 12.40
N SER A 223 0.02 2.36 13.02
CA SER A 223 0.62 3.52 12.36
C SER A 223 1.58 3.14 11.23
N GLN A 224 2.33 2.05 11.39
CA GLN A 224 3.22 1.56 10.31
C GLN A 224 2.39 1.01 9.14
N LEU A 225 1.30 0.27 9.39
CA LEU A 225 0.41 -0.17 8.31
C LEU A 225 -0.21 0.99 7.54
N LEU A 226 -0.74 1.99 8.24
CA LEU A 226 -1.28 3.20 7.60
C LEU A 226 -0.21 3.92 6.78
N THR A 227 1.01 4.03 7.33
CA THR A 227 2.14 4.65 6.61
C THR A 227 2.53 3.85 5.37
N ILE A 228 2.56 2.51 5.42
CA ILE A 228 2.83 1.68 4.25
C ILE A 228 1.76 1.89 3.18
N ILE A 229 0.48 1.80 3.56
CA ILE A 229 -0.64 1.94 2.61
C ILE A 229 -0.60 3.32 1.96
N ALA A 230 -0.42 4.38 2.75
CA ALA A 230 -0.26 5.73 2.25
C ALA A 230 0.96 5.89 1.34
N ASN A 231 2.13 5.34 1.70
CA ASN A 231 3.30 5.36 0.82
C ASN A 231 3.04 4.66 -0.51
N LEU A 232 2.19 3.62 -0.54
CA LEU A 232 1.81 2.92 -1.77
C LEU A 232 0.85 3.74 -2.62
N ILE A 233 -0.13 4.40 -1.99
CA ILE A 233 -1.03 5.35 -2.64
C ILE A 233 -0.21 6.50 -3.22
N ASP A 234 0.64 7.12 -2.41
CA ASP A 234 1.48 8.24 -2.79
C ASP A 234 2.47 7.84 -3.89
N ALA A 235 2.98 6.60 -3.90
CA ALA A 235 3.88 6.12 -4.96
C ALA A 235 3.18 5.89 -6.32
N LYS A 236 1.86 5.74 -6.33
CA LYS A 236 1.05 5.63 -7.56
C LYS A 236 0.83 7.00 -8.21
N ASP A 237 0.80 8.07 -7.41
CA ASP A 237 0.67 9.46 -7.85
C ASP A 237 2.01 10.21 -7.67
N PRO A 238 2.80 10.42 -8.74
CA PRO A 238 4.17 10.93 -8.68
C PRO A 238 4.41 12.23 -7.90
N TYR A 239 3.36 12.96 -7.52
CA TYR A 239 3.41 14.27 -6.90
C TYR A 239 3.01 14.30 -5.42
N THR A 240 2.72 13.15 -4.83
CA THR A 240 2.05 13.07 -3.53
C THR A 240 2.92 12.51 -2.41
N ALA A 241 4.25 12.45 -2.55
CA ALA A 241 5.12 11.92 -1.50
C ALA A 241 4.85 12.58 -0.12
N GLY A 242 4.39 11.76 0.84
CA GLY A 242 4.07 12.17 2.21
C GLY A 242 2.80 13.01 2.34
N HIS A 243 2.01 13.16 1.29
CA HIS A 243 0.77 13.94 1.24
C HIS A 243 -0.24 13.40 2.24
N SER A 244 -0.56 12.11 2.12
CA SER A 244 -1.54 11.43 2.96
C SER A 244 -1.22 11.58 4.47
N ARG A 245 0.06 11.51 4.84
CA ARG A 245 0.50 11.74 6.22
C ARG A 245 0.28 13.18 6.69
N ARG A 246 0.57 14.18 5.84
CA ARG A 246 0.36 15.60 6.20
C ARG A 246 -1.12 15.93 6.32
N VAL A 247 -1.96 15.39 5.44
CA VAL A 247 -3.43 15.51 5.52
C VAL A 247 -3.94 14.87 6.82
N ALA A 248 -3.46 13.69 7.21
CA ALA A 248 -3.83 13.07 8.48
C ALA A 248 -3.46 13.92 9.70
N VAL A 249 -2.24 14.46 9.74
CA VAL A 249 -1.78 15.32 10.85
C VAL A 249 -2.61 16.61 10.93
N LEU A 250 -2.84 17.27 9.79
CA LEU A 250 -3.68 18.48 9.73
C LEU A 250 -5.11 18.18 10.15
N SER A 251 -5.70 17.09 9.67
CA SER A 251 -7.09 16.72 9.99
C SER A 251 -7.29 16.54 11.49
N VAL A 252 -6.32 15.92 12.18
CA VAL A 252 -6.34 15.81 13.65
C VAL A 252 -6.19 17.17 14.32
N ALA A 253 -5.25 18.02 13.86
CA ALA A 253 -5.04 19.35 14.45
C ALA A 253 -6.28 20.27 14.29
N VAL A 254 -7.00 20.15 13.17
CA VAL A 254 -8.29 20.82 12.94
C VAL A 254 -9.36 20.22 13.86
N ALA A 255 -9.41 18.90 13.99
CA ALA A 255 -10.36 18.21 14.87
C ALA A 255 -10.20 18.63 16.34
N GLU A 256 -8.99 18.94 16.78
CA GLU A 256 -8.70 19.45 18.13
C GLU A 256 -9.29 20.85 18.40
N GLN A 257 -9.72 21.58 17.37
CA GLN A 257 -10.45 22.85 17.51
C GLN A 257 -11.95 22.64 17.77
N PHE A 258 -12.41 21.39 17.75
CA PHE A 258 -13.76 20.97 18.04
C PHE A 258 -13.78 20.04 19.27
N ASP A 259 -14.93 19.93 19.92
CA ASP A 259 -15.15 18.95 20.99
C ASP A 259 -15.62 17.60 20.40
N LEU A 260 -14.73 16.96 19.62
CA LEU A 260 -15.01 15.68 18.96
C LEU A 260 -14.57 14.50 19.82
N ASP A 261 -15.36 13.44 19.81
CA ASP A 261 -15.01 12.20 20.48
C ASP A 261 -13.73 11.54 19.87
N ALA A 262 -13.15 10.60 20.62
CA ALA A 262 -11.93 9.91 20.20
C ALA A 262 -12.12 9.06 18.92
N HIS A 263 -13.33 8.57 18.68
CA HIS A 263 -13.63 7.74 17.52
C HIS A 263 -13.63 8.58 16.23
N THR A 264 -14.26 9.74 16.23
CA THR A 264 -14.25 10.71 15.13
C THR A 264 -12.83 11.22 14.85
N ARG A 265 -12.03 11.51 15.88
CA ARG A 265 -10.61 11.89 15.69
C ARG A 265 -9.78 10.76 15.10
N SER A 266 -9.98 9.52 15.55
CA SER A 266 -9.33 8.34 14.96
C SER A 266 -9.74 8.15 13.50
N ALA A 267 -11.01 8.41 13.17
CA ALA A 267 -11.51 8.35 11.80
C ALA A 267 -10.88 9.41 10.89
N LEU A 268 -10.69 10.64 11.38
CA LEU A 268 -9.98 11.70 10.65
C LEU A 268 -8.50 11.38 10.45
N TRP A 269 -7.86 10.81 11.47
CA TRP A 269 -6.46 10.39 11.38
C TRP A 269 -6.26 9.30 10.33
N ALA A 270 -6.99 8.19 10.43
CA ALA A 270 -6.90 7.10 9.46
C ALA A 270 -7.45 7.49 8.09
N GLY A 271 -8.53 8.27 8.05
CA GLY A 271 -9.12 8.84 6.84
C GLY A 271 -8.13 9.70 6.08
N GLY A 272 -7.35 10.56 6.75
CA GLY A 272 -6.31 11.34 6.09
C GLY A 272 -5.24 10.48 5.43
N TYR A 273 -4.86 9.34 6.01
CA TYR A 273 -3.94 8.38 5.40
C TYR A 273 -4.54 7.62 4.20
N LEU A 274 -5.86 7.44 4.16
CA LEU A 274 -6.54 6.53 3.24
C LEU A 274 -7.51 7.22 2.27
N HIS A 275 -7.64 8.56 2.32
CA HIS A 275 -8.61 9.30 1.49
C HIS A 275 -8.40 9.08 -0.01
N ASP A 276 -7.14 8.96 -0.42
CA ASP A 276 -6.73 8.75 -1.80
C ASP A 276 -6.62 7.26 -2.18
N LEU A 277 -7.12 6.33 -1.35
CA LEU A 277 -7.01 4.87 -1.59
C LEU A 277 -7.51 4.45 -2.97
N GLY A 278 -8.58 5.08 -3.47
CA GLY A 278 -9.11 4.79 -4.79
C GLY A 278 -8.19 5.18 -5.95
N LYS A 279 -7.17 6.05 -5.75
CA LYS A 279 -6.20 6.40 -6.79
C LYS A 279 -5.44 5.19 -7.34
N LEU A 280 -5.41 4.08 -6.60
CA LEU A 280 -4.85 2.82 -7.07
C LEU A 280 -5.57 2.24 -8.30
N ALA A 281 -6.86 2.52 -8.45
CA ALA A 281 -7.67 2.12 -9.61
C ALA A 281 -7.50 3.09 -10.81
N VAL A 282 -6.94 4.28 -10.58
CA VAL A 282 -6.72 5.26 -11.65
C VAL A 282 -5.55 4.81 -12.54
N PRO A 283 -5.72 4.79 -13.87
CA PRO A 283 -4.63 4.45 -14.80
C PRO A 283 -3.42 5.36 -14.64
N LEU A 284 -2.20 4.79 -14.71
CA LEU A 284 -0.99 5.58 -14.47
C LEU A 284 -0.85 6.72 -15.49
N ARG A 285 -1.19 6.46 -16.76
CA ARG A 285 -1.19 7.46 -17.84
C ARG A 285 -2.07 8.68 -17.56
N VAL A 286 -3.10 8.54 -16.73
CA VAL A 286 -3.98 9.63 -16.29
C VAL A 286 -3.30 10.41 -15.17
N LEU A 287 -2.82 9.73 -14.11
CA LEU A 287 -2.14 10.37 -12.97
C LEU A 287 -0.84 11.08 -13.35
N ALA A 288 -0.06 10.49 -14.26
CA ALA A 288 1.24 11.00 -14.67
C ALA A 288 1.17 12.10 -15.75
N LYS A 289 -0.03 12.43 -16.27
CA LYS A 289 -0.18 13.40 -17.35
C LYS A 289 0.20 14.81 -16.88
N SER A 290 1.12 15.46 -17.60
CA SER A 290 1.58 16.82 -17.30
C SER A 290 0.69 17.93 -17.88
N GLY A 291 -0.23 17.58 -18.78
CA GLY A 291 -1.18 18.49 -19.42
C GLY A 291 -2.59 18.40 -18.84
N ARG A 292 -3.52 19.17 -19.42
CA ARG A 292 -4.95 19.06 -19.06
C ARG A 292 -5.48 17.66 -19.37
N LEU A 293 -6.27 17.15 -18.43
CA LEU A 293 -7.04 15.91 -18.61
C LEU A 293 -8.22 16.19 -19.54
N THR A 294 -8.58 15.21 -20.37
CA THR A 294 -9.88 15.20 -21.05
C THR A 294 -10.99 14.89 -20.05
N GLU A 295 -12.24 15.04 -20.47
CA GLU A 295 -13.38 14.73 -19.60
C GLU A 295 -13.43 13.24 -19.22
N GLU A 296 -13.07 12.37 -20.16
CA GLU A 296 -12.99 10.91 -19.94
C GLU A 296 -11.85 10.56 -18.99
N GLU A 297 -10.69 11.20 -19.13
CA GLU A 297 -9.57 11.00 -18.22
C GLU A 297 -9.89 11.54 -16.81
N PHE A 298 -10.55 12.70 -16.73
CA PHE A 298 -10.97 13.29 -15.46
C PHE A 298 -12.06 12.48 -14.77
N ALA A 299 -12.87 11.70 -15.50
CA ALA A 299 -13.84 10.79 -14.91
C ALA A 299 -13.18 9.73 -14.01
N PHE A 300 -11.99 9.22 -14.38
CA PHE A 300 -11.21 8.32 -13.51
C PHE A 300 -10.79 9.02 -12.22
N ILE A 301 -10.37 10.30 -12.30
CA ILE A 301 -10.03 11.08 -11.11
C ILE A 301 -11.28 11.29 -10.25
N ARG A 302 -12.43 11.63 -10.82
CA ARG A 302 -13.68 11.83 -10.05
C ARG A 302 -14.19 10.56 -9.37
N ALA A 303 -13.85 9.39 -9.88
CA ALA A 303 -14.29 8.10 -9.33
C ALA A 303 -13.52 7.70 -8.05
N HIS A 304 -12.27 8.17 -7.87
CA HIS A 304 -11.41 7.66 -6.81
C HIS A 304 -11.96 7.80 -5.37
N PRO A 305 -12.74 8.82 -4.99
CA PRO A 305 -13.33 8.88 -3.64
C PRO A 305 -14.32 7.73 -3.43
N SER A 306 -15.15 7.44 -4.44
CA SER A 306 -16.11 6.33 -4.43
C SER A 306 -15.38 4.98 -4.45
N ASP A 307 -14.38 4.81 -5.31
CA ASP A 307 -13.60 3.56 -5.38
C ASP A 307 -12.87 3.27 -4.06
N GLY A 308 -12.30 4.30 -3.43
CA GLY A 308 -11.67 4.19 -2.12
C GLY A 308 -12.67 3.82 -1.03
N ALA A 309 -13.85 4.45 -1.04
CA ALA A 309 -14.94 4.16 -0.13
C ALA A 309 -15.46 2.72 -0.25
N GLU A 310 -15.62 2.20 -1.48
CA GLU A 310 -16.04 0.82 -1.74
C GLU A 310 -15.04 -0.21 -1.20
N ILE A 311 -13.73 0.05 -1.33
CA ILE A 311 -12.69 -0.81 -0.74
C ILE A 311 -12.84 -0.88 0.78
N LEU A 312 -13.06 0.26 1.44
CA LEU A 312 -13.21 0.35 2.89
C LEU A 312 -14.54 -0.26 3.37
N GLU A 313 -15.63 -0.11 2.62
CA GLU A 313 -16.93 -0.71 2.92
C GLU A 313 -16.89 -2.23 2.97
N GLY A 314 -16.08 -2.84 2.08
CA GLY A 314 -15.82 -4.28 2.06
C GLY A 314 -15.01 -4.81 3.25
N ILE A 315 -14.56 -3.94 4.16
CA ILE A 315 -13.81 -4.28 5.37
C ILE A 315 -14.62 -3.79 6.58
N PRO A 316 -15.40 -4.66 7.26
CA PRO A 316 -16.33 -4.24 8.30
C PRO A 316 -15.72 -3.37 9.41
N THR A 317 -14.45 -3.60 9.74
CA THR A 317 -13.74 -2.86 10.79
C THR A 317 -13.25 -1.47 10.36
N LEU A 318 -13.32 -1.13 9.07
CA LEU A 318 -12.91 0.16 8.50
C LEU A 318 -14.08 0.98 7.93
N GLN A 319 -15.32 0.48 7.97
CA GLN A 319 -16.51 1.17 7.42
C GLN A 319 -16.71 2.59 7.97
N HIS A 320 -16.30 2.84 9.22
CA HIS A 320 -16.40 4.16 9.84
C HIS A 320 -15.50 5.23 9.18
N LEU A 321 -14.54 4.83 8.33
CA LEU A 321 -13.67 5.74 7.58
C LEU A 321 -14.30 6.19 6.24
N THR A 322 -15.24 5.40 5.72
CA THR A 322 -15.82 5.55 4.38
C THR A 322 -16.37 6.95 4.14
N THR A 323 -17.06 7.55 5.10
CA THR A 323 -17.68 8.88 4.94
C THR A 323 -16.66 9.97 4.60
N GLY A 324 -15.53 10.00 5.31
CA GLY A 324 -14.46 10.95 5.03
C GLY A 324 -13.84 10.71 3.66
N VAL A 325 -13.54 9.45 3.34
CA VAL A 325 -12.95 9.06 2.05
C VAL A 325 -13.88 9.34 0.87
N ARG A 326 -15.17 9.06 0.98
CA ARG A 326 -16.14 9.23 -0.12
C ARG A 326 -16.39 10.69 -0.48
N TYR A 327 -16.45 11.57 0.53
CA TYR A 327 -16.96 12.93 0.36
C TYR A 327 -15.91 14.04 0.50
N HIS A 328 -14.62 13.73 0.65
CA HIS A 328 -13.58 14.76 0.81
C HIS A 328 -13.38 15.69 -0.40
N HIS A 329 -14.01 15.40 -1.54
CA HIS A 329 -14.06 16.26 -2.72
C HIS A 329 -15.42 16.92 -2.97
N GLU A 330 -16.37 16.74 -2.06
CA GLU A 330 -17.59 17.57 -2.04
C GLU A 330 -17.23 19.01 -1.69
N LYS A 331 -17.99 19.94 -2.27
CA LYS A 331 -17.79 21.38 -2.05
C LYS A 331 -19.04 21.96 -1.45
N TRP A 332 -18.87 22.91 -0.54
CA TRP A 332 -19.99 23.51 0.20
C TRP A 332 -21.09 24.07 -0.71
N ASP A 333 -20.74 24.60 -1.88
CA ASP A 333 -21.66 25.13 -2.89
C ASP A 333 -22.36 24.07 -3.77
N GLY A 334 -22.06 22.78 -3.60
CA GLY A 334 -22.61 21.68 -4.39
C GLY A 334 -21.93 21.41 -5.73
N SER A 335 -20.85 22.14 -6.06
CA SER A 335 -20.08 21.94 -7.30
C SER A 335 -19.02 20.82 -7.20
N GLY A 336 -18.99 20.12 -6.07
CA GLY A 336 -18.09 19.01 -5.79
C GLY A 336 -18.55 17.67 -6.38
N TYR A 337 -17.90 16.60 -5.95
CA TYR A 337 -18.17 15.22 -6.37
C TYR A 337 -17.84 14.27 -5.20
N PRO A 338 -18.38 13.03 -5.18
CA PRO A 338 -19.09 12.31 -6.25
C PRO A 338 -20.60 12.58 -6.37
N GLU A 339 -21.27 13.07 -5.34
CA GLU A 339 -22.74 13.18 -5.26
C GLU A 339 -23.26 14.62 -5.40
N GLY A 340 -22.38 15.63 -5.29
CA GLY A 340 -22.77 17.04 -5.38
C GLY A 340 -23.51 17.50 -4.12
N LEU A 341 -23.12 16.96 -2.96
CA LEU A 341 -23.64 17.36 -1.67
C LEU A 341 -23.32 18.84 -1.42
N SER A 342 -24.23 19.55 -0.77
CA SER A 342 -24.06 20.98 -0.46
C SER A 342 -24.41 21.30 0.99
N GLY A 343 -23.77 22.35 1.50
CA GLY A 343 -23.97 22.83 2.87
C GLY A 343 -23.77 21.76 3.93
N ASP A 344 -24.65 21.76 4.92
CA ASP A 344 -24.65 20.82 6.05
C ASP A 344 -24.94 19.36 5.65
N SER A 345 -25.29 19.10 4.40
CA SER A 345 -25.42 17.71 3.89
C SER A 345 -24.05 17.03 3.76
N ILE A 346 -22.96 17.81 3.67
CA ILE A 346 -21.60 17.29 3.66
C ILE A 346 -21.20 16.97 5.10
N PRO A 347 -20.84 15.72 5.44
CA PRO A 347 -20.46 15.38 6.80
C PRO A 347 -19.23 16.16 7.27
N LEU A 348 -19.20 16.61 8.53
CA LEU A 348 -18.12 17.42 9.09
C LEU A 348 -16.73 16.79 8.89
N VAL A 349 -16.62 15.47 9.02
CA VAL A 349 -15.36 14.75 8.78
C VAL A 349 -14.83 14.96 7.36
N ALA A 350 -15.70 14.95 6.36
CA ALA A 350 -15.35 15.20 4.97
C ALA A 350 -15.00 16.67 4.74
N GLN A 351 -15.72 17.61 5.37
CA GLN A 351 -15.40 19.03 5.30
C GLN A 351 -13.99 19.33 5.88
N ILE A 352 -13.64 18.72 7.02
CA ILE A 352 -12.31 18.86 7.63
C ILE A 352 -11.24 18.31 6.68
N MET A 353 -11.44 17.11 6.14
CA MET A 353 -10.50 16.49 5.21
C MET A 353 -10.33 17.30 3.93
N ALA A 354 -11.42 17.85 3.37
CA ALA A 354 -11.39 18.67 2.16
C ALA A 354 -10.52 19.93 2.32
N VAL A 355 -10.61 20.62 3.46
CA VAL A 355 -9.75 21.78 3.77
C VAL A 355 -8.29 21.36 3.90
N CYS A 356 -8.02 20.26 4.61
CA CYS A 356 -6.67 19.77 4.84
C CYS A 356 -5.98 19.30 3.56
N ASP A 357 -6.68 18.53 2.72
CA ASP A 357 -6.22 18.09 1.41
C ASP A 357 -5.93 19.30 0.50
N ALA A 358 -6.89 20.23 0.36
CA ALA A 358 -6.69 21.41 -0.48
C ALA A 358 -5.50 22.27 -0.03
N TYR A 359 -5.31 22.46 1.28
CA TYR A 359 -4.15 23.17 1.80
C TYR A 359 -2.83 22.45 1.49
N ASP A 360 -2.76 21.13 1.71
CA ASP A 360 -1.54 20.36 1.42
C ASP A 360 -1.24 20.37 -0.07
N ALA A 361 -2.26 20.21 -0.91
CA ALA A 361 -2.20 20.33 -2.35
C ALA A 361 -1.69 21.70 -2.80
N MET A 362 -2.10 22.78 -2.13
CA MET A 362 -1.69 24.13 -2.49
C MET A 362 -0.23 24.42 -2.16
N THR A 363 0.24 23.90 -1.03
CA THR A 363 1.58 24.16 -0.48
C THR A 363 2.61 23.11 -0.89
N SER A 364 2.22 22.05 -1.58
CA SER A 364 3.13 21.04 -2.15
C SER A 364 3.53 21.39 -3.58
N THR A 365 4.75 21.01 -3.97
CA THR A 365 5.22 21.10 -5.36
C THR A 365 4.59 19.99 -6.19
N ARG A 366 3.99 20.32 -7.34
CA ARG A 366 3.42 19.35 -8.31
C ARG A 366 4.06 19.57 -9.69
N ALA A 367 3.99 18.61 -10.62
CA ALA A 367 4.60 18.74 -11.96
C ALA A 367 4.28 20.05 -12.68
N TYR A 368 3.07 20.56 -12.48
CA TYR A 368 2.53 21.71 -13.18
C TYR A 368 2.54 23.00 -12.34
N ARG A 369 3.00 22.95 -11.08
CA ARG A 369 2.98 24.12 -10.19
C ARG A 369 4.00 24.03 -9.05
N ASN A 370 4.75 25.12 -8.86
CA ASN A 370 5.55 25.31 -7.65
C ASN A 370 4.64 25.38 -6.41
N SER A 371 5.19 24.97 -5.25
CA SER A 371 4.53 25.17 -3.96
C SER A 371 4.17 26.65 -3.77
N ARG A 372 2.96 26.90 -3.25
CA ARG A 372 2.56 28.24 -2.85
C ARG A 372 2.95 28.50 -1.40
N ASP A 373 3.09 29.78 -1.09
CA ASP A 373 3.36 30.24 0.26
C ASP A 373 2.27 29.78 1.25
N PRO A 374 2.63 29.30 2.45
CA PRO A 374 1.69 28.86 3.47
C PRO A 374 0.66 29.92 3.88
N GLU A 375 1.04 31.19 3.99
CA GLU A 375 0.10 32.28 4.32
C GLU A 375 -0.88 32.48 3.17
N PHE A 376 -0.40 32.44 1.93
CA PHE A 376 -1.26 32.49 0.76
C PHE A 376 -2.31 31.36 0.78
N ALA A 377 -1.89 30.12 1.07
CA ALA A 377 -2.80 28.98 1.12
C ALA A 377 -3.85 29.11 2.24
N ARG A 378 -3.49 29.66 3.40
CA ARG A 378 -4.45 30.01 4.47
C ARG A 378 -5.41 31.11 4.03
N GLY A 379 -4.92 32.12 3.30
CA GLY A 379 -5.75 33.17 2.71
C GLY A 379 -6.80 32.64 1.74
N GLU A 380 -6.43 31.68 0.90
CA GLU A 380 -7.39 31.02 -0.01
C GLU A 380 -8.42 30.19 0.77
N VAL A 381 -8.04 29.48 1.84
CA VAL A 381 -9.01 28.78 2.71
C VAL A 381 -10.02 29.77 3.31
N ALA A 382 -9.57 30.92 3.80
CA ALA A 382 -10.45 31.95 4.34
C ALA A 382 -11.40 32.52 3.27
N LYS A 383 -10.89 32.76 2.06
CA LYS A 383 -11.64 33.31 0.94
C LYS A 383 -12.69 32.34 0.40
N GLU A 384 -12.37 31.05 0.33
CA GLU A 384 -13.26 30.00 -0.21
C GLU A 384 -14.17 29.37 0.87
N SER A 385 -14.24 29.99 2.05
CA SER A 385 -15.19 29.63 3.10
C SER A 385 -16.62 29.95 2.68
N GLY A 386 -17.50 28.94 2.71
CA GLY A 386 -18.88 29.04 2.24
C GLY A 386 -19.05 28.81 0.73
N THR A 387 -17.98 28.51 -0.01
CA THR A 387 -18.01 28.09 -1.42
C THR A 387 -17.40 26.71 -1.59
N GLN A 388 -16.07 26.61 -1.54
CA GLN A 388 -15.39 25.32 -1.59
C GLN A 388 -15.47 24.61 -0.23
N PHE A 389 -15.26 25.36 0.85
CA PHE A 389 -15.10 24.81 2.19
C PHE A 389 -16.29 25.13 3.09
N GLY A 390 -16.65 24.18 3.94
CA GLY A 390 -17.63 24.43 4.99
C GLY A 390 -17.11 25.49 5.98
N PRO A 391 -17.92 26.51 6.34
CA PRO A 391 -17.45 27.62 7.16
C PRO A 391 -16.85 27.19 8.50
N LEU A 392 -17.45 26.20 9.16
CA LEU A 392 -16.95 25.69 10.45
C LEU A 392 -15.59 25.01 10.31
N ALA A 393 -15.41 24.20 9.28
CA ALA A 393 -14.14 23.51 9.01
C ALA A 393 -13.04 24.51 8.62
N ALA A 394 -13.36 25.51 7.80
CA ALA A 394 -12.42 26.58 7.42
C ALA A 394 -12.00 27.42 8.63
N GLU A 395 -12.95 27.83 9.48
CA GLU A 395 -12.66 28.60 10.70
C GLU A 395 -11.80 27.79 11.68
N ALA A 396 -12.12 26.51 11.90
CA ALA A 396 -11.32 25.63 12.73
C ALA A 396 -9.90 25.46 12.16
N PHE A 397 -9.77 25.28 10.85
CA PHE A 397 -8.46 25.19 10.19
C PHE A 397 -7.62 26.45 10.41
N LEU A 398 -8.22 27.64 10.31
CA LEU A 398 -7.50 28.90 10.51
C LEU A 398 -7.04 29.12 11.96
N ARG A 399 -7.67 28.45 12.93
CA ARG A 399 -7.29 28.44 14.36
C ARG A 399 -6.16 27.47 14.70
N VAL A 400 -5.79 26.56 13.80
CA VAL A 400 -4.68 25.63 14.03
C VAL A 400 -3.39 26.40 14.34
N PRO A 401 -2.65 26.04 15.41
CA PRO A 401 -1.43 26.74 15.78
C PRO A 401 -0.36 26.74 14.67
N GLU A 402 0.30 27.88 14.47
CA GLU A 402 1.32 28.07 13.43
C GLU A 402 2.43 27.03 13.46
N LYS A 403 2.85 26.64 14.66
CA LYS A 403 3.85 25.58 14.91
C LYS A 403 3.54 24.25 14.21
N ILE A 404 2.26 23.91 14.04
CA ILE A 404 1.87 22.68 13.31
C ILE A 404 2.25 22.80 11.83
N PHE A 405 2.00 23.96 11.22
CA PHE A 405 2.36 24.22 9.83
C PHE A 405 3.88 24.27 9.62
N GLU A 406 4.63 24.88 10.55
CA GLU A 406 6.10 24.90 10.54
C GLU A 406 6.69 23.48 10.59
N ASN A 407 6.16 22.63 11.48
CA ASN A 407 6.60 21.24 11.60
C ASN A 407 6.35 20.44 10.31
N LEU A 408 5.20 20.66 9.66
CA LEU A 408 4.86 19.99 8.41
C LEU A 408 5.77 20.44 7.26
N GLN A 409 6.19 21.71 7.24
CA GLN A 409 7.16 22.22 6.28
C GLN A 409 8.56 21.63 6.52
N ALA A 410 9.00 21.56 7.76
CA ALA A 410 10.30 20.95 8.11
C ALA A 410 10.36 19.48 7.64
N GLN A 411 9.30 18.71 7.89
CA GLN A 411 9.19 17.31 7.44
C GLN A 411 9.23 17.16 5.91
N ARG A 412 8.81 18.16 5.13
CA ARG A 412 8.92 18.14 3.66
C ARG A 412 10.36 18.32 3.18
N LEU A 413 11.18 19.10 3.89
CA LEU A 413 12.57 19.31 3.51
C LEU A 413 13.42 18.06 3.73
N ASP A 414 13.06 17.24 4.73
CA ASP A 414 13.74 15.97 5.01
C ASP A 414 13.37 14.86 4.01
N LEU A 415 12.15 14.86 3.45
CA LEU A 415 11.71 13.88 2.44
C LEU A 415 12.30 14.13 1.03
N ASN A 416 12.88 15.30 0.80
CA ASN A 416 13.49 15.69 -0.49
C ASN A 416 15.03 15.55 -0.49
N ARG A 417 15.61 14.98 0.58
CA ARG A 417 17.03 14.63 0.70
C ARG A 417 17.18 13.12 0.68
#